data_AF-A0A316GLW7-F1
#
_entry.id   AF-A0A316GLW7-F1
#
_cell.length_a   1.000
_cell.length_b   1.000
_cell.length_c   1.000
_cell.angle_alpha   90.00
_cell.angle_beta   90.00
_cell.angle_gamma   90.00
#
_symmetry.space_group_name_H-M   'P 1'
#
loop_
_entity.id
_entity.type
_entity.pdbx_description
1 polymer ?
#
loop_
_entity_poly.entity_id
_entity_poly.type
_entity_poly.pdbx_seq_one_letter_code
_entity_poly.pdbx_strand_id
1 'polypeptide(L)' 'MSAALALGDALGVPPLAMAELLPVIEAVMVAKLNEQMERPDG' A
#
# COMPACT_ATOMS: atom_id res chain seq x y z
N MET A 1 5.07 2.48 7.33
CA MET A 1 5.20 1.54 6.20
C MET A 1 5.33 0.05 6.60
N SER A 2 5.14 -0.29 7.88
CA SER A 2 5.29 -1.68 8.38
C SER A 2 4.08 -2.58 8.13
N ALA A 3 2.89 -2.01 7.90
CA ALA A 3 1.68 -2.79 7.63
C ALA A 3 1.78 -3.61 6.33
N ALA A 4 2.37 -3.02 5.28
CA ALA A 4 2.61 -3.71 4.02
C ALA A 4 3.61 -4.87 4.21
N LEU A 5 4.70 -4.66 4.96
CA LEU A 5 5.65 -5.74 5.28
C LEU A 5 5.01 -6.88 6.09
N ALA A 6 4.18 -6.55 7.09
CA ALA A 6 3.45 -7.54 7.88
C ALA A 6 2.40 -8.32 7.05
N LEU A 7 1.73 -7.64 6.12
CA LEU A 7 0.83 -8.28 5.17
C LEU A 7 1.60 -9.22 4.23
N GLY A 8 2.75 -8.77 3.71
CA GLY A 8 3.62 -9.59 2.87
C GLY A 8 4.07 -10.86 3.59
N ASP A 9 4.50 -10.73 4.84
CA ASP A 9 4.89 -11.86 5.70
C ASP A 9 3.73 -12.86 5.88
N ALA A 10 2.53 -12.37 6.20
CA ALA A 10 1.33 -13.21 6.34
C ALA A 10 0.91 -13.92 5.04
N LEU A 11 1.22 -13.33 3.88
CA LEU A 11 0.96 -13.91 2.56
C LEU A 11 2.11 -14.82 2.06
N GLY A 12 3.19 -14.98 2.85
CA GLY A 12 4.37 -15.76 2.47
C GLY A 12 5.24 -15.09 1.40
N VAL A 13 5.12 -13.77 1.23
CA VAL A 13 5.95 -12.98 0.31
C VAL A 13 7.31 -12.74 0.98
N PRO A 14 8.43 -13.03 0.30
CA PRO A 14 9.76 -12.75 0.84
C PRO A 14 9.91 -11.27 1.24
N PRO A 15 10.51 -10.96 2.41
CA PRO A 15 10.63 -9.56 2.88
C PRO A 15 11.33 -8.62 1.90
N LEU A 16 12.35 -9.11 1.18
CA LEU A 16 13.04 -8.35 0.14
C LEU A 16 12.11 -8.02 -1.03
N ALA A 17 11.35 -9.01 -1.52
CA ALA A 17 10.38 -8.77 -2.58
C ALA A 17 9.28 -7.79 -2.11
N MET A 18 8.86 -7.88 -0.85
CA MET A 18 7.89 -6.93 -0.29
C MET A 18 8.46 -5.52 -0.23
N ALA A 19 9.75 -5.36 0.14
CA ALA A 19 10.44 -4.07 0.17
C ALA A 19 10.55 -3.42 -1.21
N GLU A 20 10.74 -4.20 -2.28
CA GLU A 20 10.76 -3.68 -3.66
C GLU A 20 9.37 -3.21 -4.13
N LEU A 21 8.30 -3.81 -3.61
CA LEU A 21 6.92 -3.46 -3.96
C LEU A 21 6.38 -2.25 -3.17
N LEU A 22 7.03 -1.89 -2.07
CA LEU A 22 6.64 -0.79 -1.19
C LEU A 22 6.37 0.55 -1.92
N PRO A 23 7.24 1.02 -2.85
CA PRO A 23 7.01 2.29 -3.54
C PRO A 23 5.72 2.30 -4.39
N VAL A 24 5.41 1.17 -5.03
CA VAL A 24 4.20 1.04 -5.87
C VAL A 24 2.94 1.02 -4.99
N ILE A 25 2.99 0.32 -3.86
CA ILE A 25 1.89 0.29 -2.89
C ILE A 25 1.61 1.69 -2.34
N GLU A 26 2.67 2.46 -2.05
CA GLU A 26 2.55 3.86 -1.63
C GLU A 26 1.88 4.73 -2.69
N ALA A 27 2.31 4.62 -3.95
CA ALA A 27 1.73 5.37 -5.05
C ALA A 27 0.22 5.10 -5.21
N VAL A 28 -0.19 3.83 -5.13
CA VAL A 28 -1.60 3.45 -5.20
C VAL A 28 -2.38 3.94 -3.97
N MET A 29 -1.79 3.84 -2.78
CA MET A 29 -2.41 4.32 -1.53
C MET A 29 -2.67 5.83 -1.60
N VAL A 30 -1.69 6.62 -2.06
CA VAL A 30 -1.84 8.08 -2.21
C VAL A 30 -2.91 8.40 -3.26
N ALA A 31 -2.88 7.74 -4.42
CA ALA A 31 -3.91 7.93 -5.45
C ALA A 31 -5.31 7.68 -4.89
N LYS A 32 -5.51 6.56 -4.17
CA LYS A 32 -6.80 6.21 -3.58
C LYS A 32 -7.24 7.11 -2.44
N LEU A 33 -6.31 7.64 -1.65
CA LEU A 33 -6.63 8.63 -0.62
C LEU A 33 -7.11 9.93 -1.26
N ASN A 34 -6.41 10.38 -2.30
CA ASN A 34 -6.80 11.59 -3.03
C ASN A 34 -8.16 11.43 -3.72
N GLU A 35 -8.43 10.29 -4.36
CA GLU A 35 -9.73 9.95 -4.95
C GLU A 35 -10.87 10.00 -3.91
N GLN A 36 -10.63 9.53 -2.69
CA GLN A 36 -11.62 9.59 -1.61
C GLN A 36 -11.89 11.03 -1.13
N MET A 37 -10.86 11.88 -1.11
CA MET A 37 -11.03 13.29 -0.75
C MET A 37 -11.73 14.11 -1.83
N GLU A 38 -11.51 13.77 -3.11
CA GLU A 38 -12.19 14.41 -4.25
C GLU A 38 -13.65 13.98 -4.39
N ARG A 39 -14.02 12.84 -3.82
CA ARG A 39 -15.41 12.42 -3.70
C ARG A 39 -16.01 13.18 -2.51
N PRO A 40 -16.87 14.20 -2.73
CA PRO A 40 -17.55 14.82 -1.61
C PRO A 40 -18.39 13.72 -0.96
N ASP A 41 -18.32 13.60 0.37
CA ASP A 41 -19.42 12.98 1.10
C ASP A 41 -20.69 13.66 0.60
N GLY A 42 -21.60 12.87 0.00
CA GLY A 42 -22.71 13.36 -0.82
C GLY A 42 -23.57 14.44 -0.18
#